data_AF-A0A960TNJ7-F1
#
_entry.id   AF-A0A960TNJ7-F1
#
_cell.length_a   1.000
_cell.length_b   1.000
_cell.length_c   1.000
_cell.angle_alpha   90.00
_cell.angle_beta   90.00
_cell.angle_gamma   90.00
#
_symmetry.space_group_name_H-M   'P 1'
#
loop_
_entity.id
_entity.type
_entity.pdbx_description
1 polymer ?
#
loop_
_entity_poly.entity_id
_entity_poly.type
_entity_poly.pdbx_seq_one_letter_code
_entity_poly.pdbx_strand_id
1 'polypeptide(L)'
;MNENAIKDRLKVIAKEKNVTFNEVWKQLLLERFLARISKSQHNDKFIFKGGLLLAQFLTIGRETMDIDFLITKIKAENSIIKETIIEIANIDLEDGFNFSFNSVEELFQPHMEYGGFRIKFNAELGKMNDIIQVDLGVGDLVNPNINSFHPFEYKGKPIFEEKISLFMYPVESIFSEKLETVISKGSTNSRMKDYHDIILMLREPNLLNISKLKNTINETFKHRETLLEIPIHFDEVGIRKLQTLWTSHLKGLGEFKDKLNLPKNIIEVLKEINDWIKINIIQ
;
A
#
# COMPACT_ATOMS: atom_id res chain seq x y z
N MET A 1 -12.52 21.14 14.74
CA MET A 1 -11.82 22.21 13.98
C MET A 1 -12.77 22.78 12.93
N ASN A 2 -12.67 24.07 12.55
CA ASN A 2 -13.52 24.66 11.49
C ASN A 2 -12.97 24.32 10.09
N GLU A 3 -13.84 23.98 9.12
CA GLU A 3 -13.53 23.66 7.71
C GLU A 3 -12.47 24.59 7.11
N ASN A 4 -12.68 25.92 7.23
CA ASN A 4 -11.78 26.92 6.64
C ASN A 4 -10.37 26.84 7.21
N ALA A 5 -10.23 26.56 8.51
CA ALA A 5 -8.92 26.44 9.16
C ALA A 5 -8.16 25.20 8.65
N ILE A 6 -8.86 24.07 8.45
CA ILE A 6 -8.27 22.87 7.86
C ILE A 6 -7.86 23.16 6.42
N LYS A 7 -8.75 23.72 5.60
CA LYS A 7 -8.47 24.05 4.20
C LYS A 7 -7.25 24.94 4.05
N ASP A 8 -7.13 26.00 4.84
CA ASP A 8 -5.99 26.90 4.76
C ASP A 8 -4.70 26.24 5.26
N ARG A 9 -4.77 25.40 6.30
CA ARG A 9 -3.64 24.59 6.74
C ARG A 9 -3.17 23.64 5.63
N LEU A 10 -4.08 22.95 4.93
CA LEU A 10 -3.72 22.05 3.83
C LEU A 10 -3.10 22.79 2.64
N LYS A 11 -3.56 24.01 2.31
CA LYS A 11 -2.91 24.85 1.28
C LYS A 11 -1.47 25.20 1.64
N VAL A 12 -1.23 25.57 2.91
CA VAL A 12 0.13 25.86 3.40
C VAL A 12 1.01 24.62 3.29
N ILE A 13 0.50 23.47 3.71
CA ILE A 13 1.24 22.20 3.64
C ILE A 13 1.57 21.83 2.19
N ALA A 14 0.60 21.92 1.28
CA ALA A 14 0.78 21.62 -0.13
C ALA A 14 1.89 22.49 -0.75
N LYS A 15 1.84 23.80 -0.49
CA LYS A 15 2.86 24.75 -0.96
C LYS A 15 4.25 24.43 -0.39
N GLU A 16 4.37 24.17 0.91
CA GLU A 16 5.67 23.89 1.55
C GLU A 16 6.25 22.54 1.13
N LYS A 17 5.41 21.52 0.88
CA LYS A 17 5.85 20.19 0.41
C LYS A 17 6.03 20.12 -1.12
N ASN A 18 5.74 21.19 -1.86
CA ASN A 18 5.74 21.22 -3.33
C ASN A 18 4.86 20.13 -3.96
N VAL A 19 3.67 19.93 -3.38
CA VAL A 19 2.64 18.99 -3.85
C VAL A 19 1.33 19.75 -4.06
N THR A 20 0.37 19.11 -4.71
CA THR A 20 -0.95 19.70 -4.93
C THR A 20 -1.79 19.70 -3.65
N PHE A 21 -2.77 20.61 -3.59
CA PHE A 21 -3.76 20.60 -2.51
C PHE A 21 -4.52 19.27 -2.46
N ASN A 22 -4.86 18.70 -3.63
CA ASN A 22 -5.64 17.47 -3.73
C ASN A 22 -4.88 16.25 -3.18
N GLU A 23 -3.56 16.17 -3.36
CA GLU A 23 -2.76 15.10 -2.76
C GLU A 23 -2.78 15.16 -1.24
N VAL A 24 -2.59 16.34 -0.66
CA VAL A 24 -2.64 16.55 0.79
C VAL A 24 -4.05 16.30 1.35
N TRP A 25 -5.08 16.76 0.64
CA TRP A 25 -6.48 16.51 0.99
C TRP A 25 -6.81 15.02 1.00
N LYS A 26 -6.43 14.31 -0.06
CA LYS A 26 -6.69 12.87 -0.18
C LYS A 26 -5.89 12.07 0.85
N GLN A 27 -4.67 12.48 1.20
CA GLN A 27 -3.90 11.84 2.27
C GLN A 27 -4.61 11.97 3.62
N LEU A 28 -5.11 13.18 3.93
CA LEU A 28 -5.88 13.41 5.14
C LEU A 28 -7.16 12.57 5.18
N LEU A 29 -7.89 12.49 4.06
CA LEU A 29 -9.09 11.68 3.94
C LEU A 29 -8.85 10.19 4.22
N LEU A 30 -7.77 9.62 3.66
CA LEU A 30 -7.38 8.23 3.89
C LEU A 30 -7.06 7.99 5.36
N GLU A 31 -6.32 8.90 5.99
CA GLU A 31 -6.04 8.85 7.43
C GLU A 31 -7.31 8.89 8.28
N ARG A 32 -8.25 9.80 7.97
CA ARG A 32 -9.52 9.90 8.70
C ARG A 32 -10.33 8.60 8.62
N PHE A 33 -10.24 7.88 7.51
CA PHE A 33 -10.85 6.57 7.37
C PHE A 33 -10.08 5.48 8.15
N LEU A 34 -8.74 5.48 8.10
CA LEU A 34 -7.89 4.59 8.91
C LEU A 34 -8.15 4.75 10.42
N ALA A 35 -8.35 5.98 10.88
CA ALA A 35 -8.70 6.29 12.26
C ALA A 35 -10.04 5.65 12.66
N ARG A 36 -11.06 5.70 11.78
CA ARG A 36 -12.36 5.07 12.00
C ARG A 36 -12.23 3.55 12.10
N ILE A 37 -11.47 2.91 11.20
CA ILE A 37 -11.19 1.46 11.31
C ILE A 37 -10.54 1.14 12.65
N SER A 38 -9.52 1.93 13.04
CA SER A 38 -8.78 1.75 14.29
C SER A 38 -9.66 1.80 15.54
N LYS A 39 -10.68 2.67 15.54
CA LYS A 39 -11.64 2.83 16.64
C LYS A 39 -12.88 1.92 16.53
N SER A 40 -13.01 1.17 15.44
CA SER A 40 -14.16 0.30 15.20
C SER A 40 -14.06 -1.04 15.93
N GLN A 41 -15.21 -1.66 16.16
CA GLN A 41 -15.31 -3.06 16.57
C GLN A 41 -14.84 -4.06 15.49
N HIS A 42 -14.48 -3.57 14.29
CA HIS A 42 -14.01 -4.38 13.17
C HIS A 42 -12.50 -4.30 12.97
N ASN A 43 -11.75 -3.55 13.80
CA ASN A 43 -10.31 -3.37 13.64
C ASN A 43 -9.58 -4.70 13.42
N ASP A 44 -9.90 -5.72 14.22
CA ASP A 44 -9.28 -7.04 14.16
C ASP A 44 -9.72 -7.91 12.98
N LYS A 45 -10.62 -7.40 12.14
CA LYS A 45 -11.14 -8.02 10.93
C LYS A 45 -10.51 -7.46 9.66
N PHE A 46 -9.84 -6.30 9.75
CA PHE A 46 -9.16 -5.62 8.65
C PHE A 46 -7.66 -5.58 8.89
N ILE A 47 -6.89 -6.18 7.99
CA ILE A 47 -5.43 -6.15 8.05
C ILE A 47 -4.94 -5.20 6.96
N PHE A 48 -4.36 -4.07 7.36
CA PHE A 48 -3.84 -3.05 6.47
C PHE A 48 -2.65 -3.61 5.67
N LYS A 49 -2.65 -3.40 4.35
CA LYS A 49 -1.62 -3.90 3.42
C LYS A 49 -1.32 -2.88 2.32
N GLY A 50 -0.52 -3.30 1.35
CA GLY A 50 -0.31 -2.57 0.12
C GLY A 50 0.66 -1.40 0.22
N GLY A 51 0.59 -0.50 -0.78
CA GLY A 51 1.56 0.57 -0.95
C GLY A 51 1.49 1.63 0.14
N LEU A 52 0.28 1.98 0.60
CA LEU A 52 0.09 3.00 1.63
C LEU A 52 0.68 2.59 2.97
N LEU A 53 0.56 1.31 3.33
CA LEU A 53 1.26 0.76 4.48
C LEU A 53 2.78 0.78 4.28
N LEU A 54 3.27 0.33 3.12
CA LEU A 54 4.71 0.33 2.84
C LEU A 54 5.34 1.73 2.98
N ALA A 55 4.63 2.77 2.57
CA ALA A 55 5.08 4.15 2.71
C ALA A 55 5.32 4.58 4.17
N GLN A 56 4.71 3.90 5.16
CA GLN A 56 4.97 4.16 6.59
C GLN A 56 6.30 3.60 7.08
N PHE A 57 6.88 2.64 6.35
CA PHE A 57 8.14 1.98 6.71
C PHE A 57 9.36 2.53 5.98
N LEU A 58 9.16 3.36 4.96
CA LEU A 58 10.23 3.89 4.11
C LEU A 58 10.56 5.34 4.49
N THR A 59 11.85 5.65 4.60
CA THR A 59 12.34 7.01 4.88
C THR A 59 12.02 7.95 3.72
N ILE A 60 12.18 7.46 2.48
CA ILE A 60 11.79 8.20 1.28
C ILE A 60 10.40 7.73 0.89
N GLY A 61 9.39 8.51 1.29
CA GLY A 61 7.99 8.16 1.12
C GLY A 61 7.60 7.96 -0.34
N ARG A 62 6.67 7.03 -0.60
CA ARG A 62 6.08 6.82 -1.92
C ARG A 62 4.75 7.57 -2.01
N GLU A 63 4.50 8.21 -3.15
CA GLU A 63 3.15 8.69 -3.48
C GLU A 63 2.25 7.51 -3.84
N THR A 64 1.29 7.22 -2.95
CA THR A 64 0.30 6.16 -3.13
C THR A 64 -0.96 6.57 -2.41
N MET A 65 -2.08 6.49 -3.11
CA MET A 65 -3.37 6.99 -2.63
C MET A 65 -4.44 5.90 -2.62
N ASP A 66 -4.01 4.67 -2.85
CA ASP A 66 -4.83 3.47 -2.80
C ASP A 66 -4.63 2.84 -1.41
N ILE A 67 -5.74 2.54 -0.76
CA ILE A 67 -5.77 1.88 0.54
C ILE A 67 -6.25 0.45 0.33
N ASP A 68 -5.39 -0.49 0.73
CA ASP A 68 -5.61 -1.93 0.56
C ASP A 68 -5.74 -2.59 1.93
N PHE A 69 -6.70 -3.49 2.08
CA PHE A 69 -6.83 -4.35 3.25
C PHE A 69 -6.96 -5.82 2.84
N LEU A 70 -6.61 -6.72 3.74
CA LEU A 70 -7.08 -8.09 3.75
C LEU A 70 -8.20 -8.22 4.80
N ILE A 71 -9.31 -8.87 4.43
CA ILE A 71 -10.34 -9.27 5.40
C ILE A 71 -10.16 -10.75 5.80
N THR A 72 -10.31 -11.06 7.08
CA THR A 72 -10.08 -12.43 7.61
C THR A 72 -11.21 -12.97 8.48
N LYS A 73 -11.84 -12.13 9.30
CA LYS A 73 -12.89 -12.52 10.26
C LYS A 73 -14.28 -12.03 9.85
N ILE A 74 -14.47 -11.83 8.56
CA ILE A 74 -15.73 -11.40 7.95
C ILE A 74 -15.99 -12.31 6.77
N LYS A 75 -17.25 -12.71 6.59
CA LYS A 75 -17.66 -13.45 5.40
C LYS A 75 -17.52 -12.56 4.17
N ALA A 76 -16.88 -13.07 3.13
CA ALA A 76 -16.70 -12.39 1.85
C ALA A 76 -18.01 -12.36 1.05
N GLU A 77 -19.01 -11.66 1.57
CA GLU A 77 -20.32 -11.46 0.94
C GLU A 77 -20.60 -9.97 0.80
N ASN A 78 -21.06 -9.54 -0.37
CA ASN A 78 -21.27 -8.13 -0.71
C ASN A 78 -22.11 -7.36 0.33
N SER A 79 -23.21 -7.96 0.81
CA SER A 79 -24.08 -7.39 1.84
C SER A 79 -23.37 -7.19 3.17
N ILE A 80 -22.64 -8.20 3.64
CA ILE A 80 -21.93 -8.18 4.93
C ILE A 80 -20.78 -7.16 4.90
N ILE A 81 -20.06 -7.10 3.78
CA ILE A 81 -19.00 -6.11 3.55
C ILE A 81 -19.60 -4.71 3.57
N LYS A 82 -20.67 -4.47 2.81
CA LYS A 82 -21.36 -3.18 2.79
C LYS A 82 -21.81 -2.75 4.18
N GLU A 83 -22.47 -3.62 4.95
CA GLU A 83 -22.93 -3.31 6.32
C GLU A 83 -21.77 -2.96 7.24
N THR A 84 -20.74 -3.81 7.30
CA THR A 84 -19.52 -3.58 8.10
C THR A 84 -18.88 -2.24 7.79
N ILE A 85 -18.83 -1.92 6.51
CA ILE A 85 -18.22 -0.70 6.02
C ILE A 85 -19.04 0.54 6.38
N ILE A 86 -20.37 0.47 6.28
CA ILE A 86 -21.27 1.54 6.72
C ILE A 86 -21.11 1.78 8.22
N GLU A 87 -21.00 0.71 9.02
CA GLU A 87 -20.74 0.82 10.46
C GLU A 87 -19.43 1.57 10.75
N ILE A 88 -18.35 1.25 10.04
CA ILE A 88 -17.05 1.96 10.16
C ILE A 88 -17.17 3.43 9.74
N ALA A 89 -17.82 3.71 8.60
CA ALA A 89 -17.97 5.05 8.05
C ALA A 89 -18.76 5.98 9.00
N ASN A 90 -19.75 5.43 9.70
CA ASN A 90 -20.62 6.15 10.64
C ASN A 90 -19.97 6.40 12.02
N ILE A 91 -18.76 5.93 12.27
CA ILE A 91 -18.04 6.25 13.51
C ILE A 91 -17.77 7.76 13.55
N ASP A 92 -18.40 8.43 14.52
CA ASP A 92 -18.13 9.82 14.81
C ASP A 92 -16.86 9.95 15.66
N LEU A 93 -15.85 10.61 15.08
CA LEU A 93 -14.60 10.93 15.76
C LEU A 93 -14.56 12.40 16.23
N GLU A 94 -15.67 13.12 16.12
CA GLU A 94 -15.78 14.56 16.41
C GLU A 94 -14.78 15.41 15.58
N ASP A 95 -14.36 14.87 14.42
CA ASP A 95 -13.35 15.45 13.53
C ASP A 95 -13.94 16.34 12.44
N GLY A 96 -15.27 16.33 12.29
CA GLY A 96 -16.04 17.07 11.29
C GLY A 96 -16.11 16.39 9.92
N PHE A 97 -15.56 15.18 9.77
CA PHE A 97 -15.61 14.43 8.51
C PHE A 97 -16.84 13.52 8.47
N ASN A 98 -17.52 13.53 7.33
CA ASN A 98 -18.62 12.62 7.05
C ASN A 98 -18.21 11.66 5.94
N PHE A 99 -18.42 10.36 6.17
CA PHE A 99 -18.20 9.33 5.16
C PHE A 99 -19.53 8.70 4.81
N SER A 100 -19.89 8.73 3.54
CA SER A 100 -21.10 8.06 3.03
C SER A 100 -20.71 6.95 2.06
N PHE A 101 -21.29 5.77 2.28
CA PHE A 101 -21.12 4.64 1.38
C PHE A 101 -21.62 5.00 -0.03
N ASN A 102 -20.83 4.67 -1.05
CA ASN A 102 -21.17 4.90 -2.45
C ASN A 102 -21.43 3.58 -3.18
N SER A 103 -20.42 2.72 -3.31
CA SER A 103 -20.55 1.45 -4.02
C SER A 103 -19.65 0.35 -3.45
N VAL A 104 -20.02 -0.89 -3.75
CA VAL A 104 -19.19 -2.08 -3.55
C VAL A 104 -19.23 -2.91 -4.83
N GLU A 105 -18.07 -3.23 -5.36
CA GLU A 105 -17.87 -3.97 -6.60
C GLU A 105 -17.05 -5.23 -6.27
N GLU A 106 -17.48 -6.39 -6.73
CA GLU A 106 -16.69 -7.62 -6.62
C GLU A 106 -15.57 -7.61 -7.68
N LEU A 107 -14.35 -7.88 -7.25
CA LEU A 107 -13.18 -7.96 -8.10
C LEU A 107 -12.88 -9.43 -8.39
N PHE A 108 -13.11 -9.85 -9.63
CA PHE A 108 -12.79 -11.22 -10.05
C PHE A 108 -11.28 -11.42 -10.22
N GLN A 109 -10.73 -12.48 -9.61
CA GLN A 109 -9.36 -12.94 -9.85
C GLN A 109 -9.39 -14.39 -10.34
N PRO A 110 -8.94 -14.70 -11.58
CA PRO A 110 -9.07 -16.03 -12.19
C PRO A 110 -8.43 -17.20 -11.43
N HIS A 111 -7.55 -16.92 -10.46
CA HIS A 111 -6.72 -17.90 -9.76
C HIS A 111 -6.89 -17.87 -8.24
N MET A 112 -7.90 -17.16 -7.72
CA MET A 112 -8.20 -17.16 -6.28
C MET A 112 -9.59 -17.75 -6.03
N GLU A 113 -9.72 -18.54 -4.95
CA GLU A 113 -10.99 -19.14 -4.53
C GLU A 113 -12.07 -18.07 -4.24
N TYR A 114 -11.63 -16.89 -3.79
CA TYR A 114 -12.47 -15.72 -3.59
C TYR A 114 -11.86 -14.52 -4.31
N GLY A 115 -12.70 -13.78 -5.03
CA GLY A 115 -12.35 -12.45 -5.52
C GLY A 115 -12.13 -11.45 -4.39
N GLY A 116 -11.69 -10.24 -4.74
CA GLY A 116 -11.64 -9.12 -3.81
C GLY A 116 -12.91 -8.27 -3.84
N PHE A 117 -12.94 -7.18 -3.07
CA PHE A 117 -13.96 -6.15 -3.16
C PHE A 117 -13.31 -4.80 -3.39
N ARG A 118 -13.94 -3.96 -4.19
CA ARG A 118 -13.61 -2.54 -4.32
C ARG A 118 -14.76 -1.73 -3.77
N ILE A 119 -14.48 -0.93 -2.76
CA ILE A 119 -15.46 -0.09 -2.10
C ILE A 119 -15.16 1.36 -2.44
N LYS A 120 -16.20 2.15 -2.68
CA LYS A 120 -16.09 3.60 -2.81
C LYS A 120 -16.93 4.29 -1.74
N PHE A 121 -16.43 5.42 -1.27
CA PHE A 121 -17.09 6.31 -0.32
C PHE A 121 -17.00 7.73 -0.79
N ASN A 122 -18.04 8.53 -0.54
CA ASN A 122 -17.88 9.97 -0.56
C ASN A 122 -17.41 10.40 0.83
N ALA A 123 -16.36 11.22 0.88
CA ALA A 123 -15.84 11.78 2.12
C ALA A 123 -15.92 13.30 2.07
N GLU A 124 -16.46 13.90 3.11
CA GLU A 124 -16.82 15.31 3.14
C GLU A 124 -16.30 15.99 4.41
N LEU A 125 -15.86 17.24 4.27
CA LEU A 125 -15.60 18.16 5.37
C LEU A 125 -16.19 19.52 4.98
N GLY A 126 -17.37 19.83 5.52
CA GLY A 126 -18.13 21.02 5.13
C GLY A 126 -18.48 20.99 3.63
N LYS A 127 -17.93 21.91 2.83
CA LYS A 127 -18.15 21.94 1.36
C LYS A 127 -17.09 21.18 0.57
N MET A 128 -15.98 20.79 1.19
CA MET A 128 -14.95 19.98 0.54
C MET A 128 -15.41 18.52 0.50
N ASN A 129 -15.33 17.90 -0.67
CA ASN A 129 -15.69 16.51 -0.87
C ASN A 129 -14.72 15.81 -1.85
N ASP A 130 -14.59 14.50 -1.71
CA ASP A 130 -13.87 13.63 -2.63
C ASP A 130 -14.39 12.19 -2.52
N ILE A 131 -13.97 11.32 -3.45
CA ILE A 131 -14.25 9.89 -3.41
C ILE A 131 -13.01 9.13 -2.96
N ILE A 132 -13.16 8.33 -1.91
CA ILE A 132 -12.14 7.37 -1.48
C ILE A 132 -12.48 6.00 -2.01
N GLN A 133 -11.45 5.30 -2.48
CA GLN A 133 -11.55 3.90 -2.90
C GLN A 133 -10.76 3.02 -1.94
N VAL A 134 -11.34 1.92 -1.49
CA VAL A 134 -10.72 0.91 -0.62
C VAL A 134 -10.81 -0.44 -1.31
N ASP A 135 -9.67 -1.10 -1.53
CA ASP A 135 -9.62 -2.44 -2.09
C ASP A 135 -9.43 -3.47 -0.95
N LEU A 136 -10.28 -4.50 -0.94
CA LEU A 136 -10.26 -5.59 0.03
C LEU A 136 -9.86 -6.90 -0.66
N GLY A 137 -8.73 -7.47 -0.27
CA GLY A 137 -8.36 -8.84 -0.58
C GLY A 137 -9.02 -9.84 0.38
N VAL A 138 -9.10 -11.09 -0.05
CA VAL A 138 -9.67 -12.22 0.72
C VAL A 138 -8.74 -13.41 0.56
N GLY A 139 -8.61 -14.23 1.61
CA GLY A 139 -8.02 -15.57 1.50
C GLY A 139 -6.49 -15.65 1.63
N ASP A 140 -5.77 -14.52 1.67
CA ASP A 140 -4.34 -14.54 1.97
C ASP A 140 -4.09 -15.04 3.40
N LEU A 141 -3.14 -15.98 3.56
CA LEU A 141 -2.64 -16.41 4.87
C LEU A 141 -1.51 -15.48 5.32
N VAL A 142 -1.78 -14.67 6.35
CA VAL A 142 -0.79 -13.77 6.95
C VAL A 142 -0.94 -13.76 8.47
N ASN A 143 0.18 -13.67 9.17
CA ASN A 143 0.21 -13.40 10.60
C ASN A 143 0.43 -11.90 10.81
N PRO A 144 -0.62 -11.10 11.05
CA PRO A 144 -0.49 -9.66 11.16
C PRO A 144 0.18 -9.25 12.48
N ASN A 145 0.82 -8.08 12.46
CA ASN A 145 1.26 -7.40 13.68
C ASN A 145 0.29 -6.26 14.01
N ILE A 146 -0.02 -6.08 15.29
CA ILE A 146 -0.69 -4.86 15.75
C ILE A 146 0.39 -3.82 15.95
N ASN A 147 0.40 -2.80 15.10
CA ASN A 147 1.33 -1.70 15.20
C ASN A 147 0.57 -0.37 15.20
N SER A 148 1.22 0.66 15.74
CA SER A 148 0.77 2.04 15.61
C SER A 148 1.71 2.79 14.68
N PHE A 149 1.15 3.59 13.77
CA PHE A 149 1.91 4.53 12.96
C PHE A 149 1.48 5.95 13.28
N HIS A 150 2.37 6.88 12.95
CA HIS A 150 2.10 8.30 13.08
C HIS A 150 1.31 8.77 11.85
N PRO A 151 0.13 9.36 12.05
CA PRO A 151 -0.67 9.90 10.95
C PRO A 151 0.05 11.07 10.26
N PHE A 152 -0.60 11.68 9.27
CA PHE A 152 -0.11 12.85 8.55
C PHE A 152 0.27 13.97 9.51
N GLU A 153 1.58 14.18 9.63
CA GLU A 153 2.15 15.23 10.44
C GLU A 153 2.56 16.44 9.59
N TYR A 154 2.47 17.60 10.23
CA TYR A 154 3.01 18.83 9.73
C TYR A 154 3.84 19.52 10.81
N LYS A 155 5.13 19.73 10.52
CA LYS A 155 6.13 20.30 11.46
C LYS A 155 6.18 19.50 12.78
N GLY A 156 6.18 18.17 12.67
CA GLY A 156 6.25 17.23 13.80
C GLY A 156 5.01 17.23 14.69
N LYS A 157 3.87 17.74 14.18
CA LYS A 157 2.60 17.76 14.89
C LYS A 157 1.51 17.09 14.06
N PRO A 158 0.76 16.13 14.61
CA PRO A 158 -0.39 15.58 13.93
C PRO A 158 -1.45 16.65 13.66
N ILE A 159 -2.30 16.41 12.67
CA ILE A 159 -3.48 17.27 12.46
C ILE A 159 -4.61 16.86 13.42
N PHE A 160 -4.79 15.55 13.65
CA PHE A 160 -5.84 14.98 14.49
C PHE A 160 -5.29 14.06 15.59
N GLU A 161 -5.16 12.75 15.35
CA GLU A 161 -4.66 11.80 16.36
C GLU A 161 -3.14 11.80 16.43
N GLU A 162 -2.59 11.48 17.59
CA GLU A 162 -1.15 11.24 17.70
C GLU A 162 -0.70 9.93 17.05
N LYS A 163 -1.58 8.91 17.08
CA LYS A 163 -1.31 7.55 16.60
C LYS A 163 -2.58 6.86 16.11
N ILE A 164 -2.44 6.04 15.07
CA ILE A 164 -3.48 5.14 14.56
C ILE A 164 -2.97 3.69 14.72
N SER A 165 -3.76 2.83 15.37
CA SER A 165 -3.38 1.43 15.65
C SER A 165 -4.22 0.46 14.84
N LEU A 166 -3.58 -0.33 13.99
CA LEU A 166 -4.23 -1.30 13.09
C LEU A 166 -3.49 -2.64 13.12
N PHE A 167 -4.19 -3.69 12.73
CA PHE A 167 -3.53 -4.91 12.26
C PHE A 167 -2.89 -4.62 10.90
N MET A 168 -1.62 -4.97 10.73
CA MET A 168 -0.83 -4.64 9.55
C MET A 168 -0.09 -5.86 9.05
N TYR A 169 0.15 -5.89 7.73
CA TYR A 169 1.08 -6.84 7.15
C TYR A 169 2.48 -6.63 7.72
N PRO A 170 3.18 -7.71 8.10
CA PRO A 170 4.61 -7.67 8.29
C PRO A 170 5.30 -7.18 7.02
N VAL A 171 6.38 -6.41 7.17
CA VAL A 171 7.17 -5.92 6.03
C VAL A 171 7.74 -7.06 5.20
N GLU A 172 8.06 -8.19 5.83
CA GLU A 172 8.51 -9.41 5.16
C GLU A 172 7.42 -10.01 4.26
N SER A 173 6.14 -9.93 4.66
CA SER A 173 5.02 -10.38 3.83
C SER A 173 4.81 -9.46 2.63
N ILE A 174 4.91 -8.14 2.82
CA ILE A 174 4.86 -7.16 1.73
C ILE A 174 5.97 -7.44 0.70
N PHE A 175 7.20 -7.67 1.18
CA PHE A 175 8.32 -8.01 0.32
C PHE A 175 8.08 -9.32 -0.45
N SER A 176 7.66 -10.36 0.26
CA SER A 176 7.48 -11.71 -0.30
C SER A 176 6.40 -11.73 -1.38
N GLU A 177 5.27 -11.05 -1.17
CA GLU A 177 4.21 -10.93 -2.19
C GLU A 177 4.67 -10.18 -3.44
N LYS A 178 5.48 -9.12 -3.27
CA LYS A 178 6.02 -8.35 -4.39
C LYS A 178 7.04 -9.16 -5.18
N LEU A 179 7.93 -9.86 -4.49
CA LEU A 179 8.91 -10.74 -5.10
C LEU A 179 8.21 -11.86 -5.88
N GLU A 180 7.21 -12.49 -5.28
CA GLU A 180 6.38 -13.51 -5.94
C GLU A 180 5.74 -12.92 -7.22
N THR A 181 5.09 -11.76 -7.13
CA THR A 181 4.46 -11.11 -8.31
C THR A 181 5.47 -10.76 -9.40
N VAL A 182 6.70 -10.36 -9.03
CA VAL A 182 7.80 -10.10 -9.98
C VAL A 182 8.17 -11.36 -10.75
N ILE A 183 8.26 -12.51 -10.06
CA ILE A 183 8.65 -13.79 -10.64
C ILE A 183 7.49 -14.39 -11.44
N SER A 184 6.29 -14.51 -10.87
CA SER A 184 5.16 -15.19 -11.51
C SER A 184 4.68 -14.53 -12.79
N LYS A 185 4.73 -13.19 -12.89
CA LYS A 185 4.35 -12.46 -14.12
C LYS A 185 5.47 -12.38 -15.16
N GLY A 186 6.70 -12.67 -14.75
CA GLY A 186 7.90 -12.57 -15.54
C GLY A 186 7.99 -11.33 -16.43
N SER A 187 8.40 -11.54 -17.69
CA SER A 187 8.59 -10.47 -18.68
C SER A 187 7.32 -9.73 -19.13
N THR A 188 6.13 -10.25 -18.79
CA THR A 188 4.84 -9.62 -19.08
C THR A 188 4.36 -8.70 -17.96
N ASN A 189 5.13 -8.60 -16.88
CA ASN A 189 4.75 -7.85 -15.70
C ASN A 189 4.69 -6.34 -15.99
N SER A 190 3.49 -5.76 -15.96
CA SER A 190 3.28 -4.30 -16.07
C SER A 190 3.40 -3.56 -14.75
N ARG A 191 3.51 -4.26 -13.61
CA ARG A 191 3.54 -3.69 -12.26
C ARG A 191 4.94 -3.22 -11.88
N MET A 192 5.44 -2.21 -12.59
CA MET A 192 6.77 -1.60 -12.33
C MET A 192 6.92 -1.06 -10.90
N LYS A 193 5.80 -0.72 -10.25
CA LYS A 193 5.76 -0.34 -8.84
C LYS A 193 6.29 -1.44 -7.90
N ASP A 194 6.14 -2.72 -8.23
CA ASP A 194 6.66 -3.79 -7.36
C ASP A 194 8.19 -3.88 -7.43
N TYR A 195 8.80 -3.70 -8.60
CA TYR A 195 10.26 -3.57 -8.74
C TYR A 195 10.81 -2.35 -7.99
N HIS A 196 10.13 -1.21 -8.13
CA HIS A 196 10.45 0.02 -7.41
C HIS A 196 10.41 -0.21 -5.89
N ASP A 197 9.31 -0.75 -5.38
CA ASP A 197 9.13 -0.98 -3.95
C ASP A 197 10.18 -1.94 -3.39
N ILE A 198 10.47 -3.05 -4.09
CA ILE A 198 11.50 -4.00 -3.66
C ILE A 198 12.83 -3.27 -3.50
N ILE A 199 13.27 -2.47 -4.48
CA ILE A 199 14.53 -1.71 -4.36
C ILE A 199 14.53 -0.79 -3.14
N LEU A 200 13.44 -0.06 -2.90
CA LEU A 200 13.38 0.81 -1.72
C LEU A 200 13.46 0.01 -0.43
N MET A 201 12.78 -1.13 -0.35
CA MET A 201 12.83 -2.01 0.82
C MET A 201 14.23 -2.60 1.04
N LEU A 202 14.95 -2.93 -0.03
CA LEU A 202 16.32 -3.44 0.04
C LEU A 202 17.32 -2.39 0.54
N ARG A 203 17.05 -1.11 0.23
CA ARG A 203 17.90 0.03 0.61
C ARG A 203 17.55 0.61 1.99
N GLU A 204 16.37 0.31 2.53
CA GLU A 204 15.94 0.80 3.84
C GLU A 204 16.67 0.04 4.96
N PRO A 205 17.52 0.72 5.76
CA PRO A 205 18.33 0.04 6.76
C PRO A 205 17.50 -0.64 7.85
N ASN A 206 17.84 -1.88 8.20
CA ASN A 206 17.19 -2.68 9.24
C ASN A 206 15.68 -2.92 9.05
N LEU A 207 15.13 -2.65 7.86
CA LEU A 207 13.71 -2.86 7.59
C LEU A 207 13.34 -4.35 7.64
N LEU A 208 14.14 -5.21 7.01
CA LEU A 208 13.83 -6.62 6.83
C LEU A 208 14.56 -7.49 7.84
N ASN A 209 13.82 -8.29 8.61
CA ASN A 209 14.43 -9.36 9.39
C ASN A 209 14.69 -10.57 8.48
N ILE A 210 15.95 -10.82 8.15
CA ILE A 210 16.36 -11.86 7.20
C ILE A 210 15.83 -13.26 7.56
N SER A 211 15.87 -13.62 8.85
CA SER A 211 15.41 -14.95 9.30
C SER A 211 13.91 -15.14 9.10
N LYS A 212 13.10 -14.12 9.43
CA LYS A 212 11.65 -14.12 9.19
C LYS A 212 11.36 -14.11 7.70
N LEU A 213 12.09 -13.29 6.95
CA LEU A 213 11.90 -13.11 5.52
C LEU A 213 12.12 -14.43 4.74
N LYS A 214 13.16 -15.20 5.05
CA LYS A 214 13.39 -16.52 4.42
C LYS A 214 12.17 -17.42 4.56
N ASN A 215 11.60 -17.49 5.77
CA ASN A 215 10.40 -18.29 6.03
C ASN A 215 9.17 -17.75 5.30
N THR A 216 8.95 -16.43 5.35
CA THR A 216 7.80 -15.80 4.70
C THR A 216 7.85 -15.94 3.18
N ILE A 217 9.02 -15.82 2.54
CA ILE A 217 9.18 -16.09 1.10
C ILE A 217 8.74 -17.51 0.79
N ASN A 218 9.24 -18.51 1.52
CA ASN A 218 8.88 -19.91 1.28
C ASN A 218 7.37 -20.16 1.46
N GLU A 219 6.76 -19.59 2.50
CA GLU A 219 5.32 -19.70 2.75
C GLU A 219 4.50 -19.05 1.65
N THR A 220 4.84 -17.82 1.24
CA THR A 220 4.13 -17.09 0.18
C THR A 220 4.22 -17.83 -1.16
N PHE A 221 5.40 -18.26 -1.58
CA PHE A 221 5.60 -18.95 -2.86
C PHE A 221 4.91 -20.31 -2.86
N LYS A 222 4.97 -21.06 -1.75
CA LYS A 222 4.25 -22.32 -1.61
C LYS A 222 2.73 -22.13 -1.67
N HIS A 223 2.20 -21.12 -0.98
CA HIS A 223 0.76 -20.85 -0.96
C HIS A 223 0.22 -20.41 -2.33
N ARG A 224 1.02 -19.64 -3.07
CA ARG A 224 0.68 -19.15 -4.43
C ARG A 224 1.12 -20.10 -5.55
N GLU A 225 1.59 -21.30 -5.21
CA GLU A 225 2.04 -22.33 -6.16
C GLU A 225 3.05 -21.81 -7.21
N THR A 226 3.88 -20.84 -6.80
CA THR A 226 4.88 -20.22 -7.67
C THR A 226 6.26 -20.79 -7.37
N LEU A 227 7.00 -21.17 -8.41
CA LEU A 227 8.39 -21.62 -8.24
C LEU A 227 9.30 -20.42 -7.97
N LEU A 228 10.08 -20.50 -6.90
CA LEU A 228 11.09 -19.48 -6.59
C LEU A 228 12.31 -19.68 -7.51
N GLU A 229 12.35 -18.94 -8.62
CA GLU A 229 13.46 -18.96 -9.57
C GLU A 229 14.46 -17.83 -9.29
N ILE A 230 15.63 -18.17 -8.74
CA ILE A 230 16.73 -17.24 -8.47
C ILE A 230 18.00 -17.74 -9.18
N PRO A 231 18.77 -16.88 -9.87
CA PRO A 231 18.53 -15.45 -10.09
C PRO A 231 17.32 -15.18 -10.99
N ILE A 232 16.61 -14.09 -10.70
CA ILE A 232 15.56 -13.55 -11.57
C ILE A 232 16.22 -13.14 -12.87
N HIS A 233 15.84 -13.78 -13.97
CA HIS A 233 16.39 -13.53 -15.29
C HIS A 233 15.30 -13.60 -16.35
N PHE A 234 15.46 -12.82 -17.41
CA PHE A 234 14.58 -12.81 -18.57
C PHE A 234 15.42 -12.85 -19.84
N ASP A 235 14.85 -13.40 -20.91
CA ASP A 235 15.47 -13.35 -22.23
C ASP A 235 15.55 -11.90 -22.75
N GLU A 236 16.31 -11.69 -23.83
CA GLU A 236 16.50 -10.33 -24.37
C GLU A 236 15.18 -9.66 -24.77
N VAL A 237 14.22 -10.43 -25.28
CA VAL A 237 12.90 -9.92 -25.67
C VAL A 237 12.15 -9.42 -24.43
N GLY A 238 12.17 -10.18 -23.36
CA GLY A 238 11.55 -9.84 -22.09
C GLY A 238 12.19 -8.62 -21.43
N ILE A 239 13.52 -8.54 -21.43
CA ILE A 239 14.25 -7.37 -20.93
C ILE A 239 13.87 -6.10 -21.71
N ARG A 240 13.78 -6.16 -23.05
CA ARG A 240 13.37 -5.01 -23.86
C ARG A 240 11.94 -4.53 -23.51
N LYS A 241 11.02 -5.48 -23.28
CA LYS A 241 9.64 -5.16 -22.85
C LYS A 241 9.62 -4.49 -21.47
N LEU A 242 10.30 -5.09 -20.49
CA LEU A 242 10.37 -4.54 -19.13
C LEU A 242 11.07 -3.18 -19.11
N GLN A 243 12.12 -2.97 -19.90
CA GLN A 243 12.81 -1.68 -20.01
C GLN A 243 11.87 -0.57 -20.50
N THR A 244 11.00 -0.89 -21.46
CA THR A 244 9.99 0.06 -21.97
C THR A 244 9.02 0.47 -20.86
N LEU A 245 8.51 -0.52 -20.11
CA LEU A 245 7.61 -0.29 -18.98
C LEU A 245 8.29 0.49 -17.85
N TRP A 246 9.53 0.12 -17.51
CA TRP A 246 10.32 0.78 -16.48
C TRP A 246 10.61 2.24 -16.83
N THR A 247 10.97 2.51 -18.09
CA THR A 247 11.19 3.88 -18.57
C THR A 247 9.92 4.72 -18.45
N SER A 248 8.75 4.14 -18.75
CA SER A 248 7.46 4.80 -18.56
C SER A 248 7.18 5.09 -17.09
N HIS A 249 7.42 4.12 -16.21
CA HIS A 249 7.28 4.28 -14.76
C HIS A 249 8.17 5.41 -14.21
N LEU A 250 9.46 5.43 -14.58
CA LEU A 250 10.39 6.49 -14.17
C LEU A 250 9.97 7.88 -14.66
N LYS A 251 9.38 7.98 -15.86
CA LYS A 251 8.81 9.25 -16.35
C LYS A 251 7.62 9.70 -15.50
N GLY A 252 6.76 8.76 -15.10
CA GLY A 252 5.60 9.02 -14.25
C GLY A 252 5.95 9.54 -12.85
N LEU A 253 7.15 9.23 -12.35
CA LEU A 253 7.66 9.76 -11.07
C LEU A 253 8.10 11.23 -11.14
N GLY A 254 8.22 11.84 -12.32
CA GLY A 254 8.61 13.25 -12.45
C GLY A 254 9.97 13.55 -11.80
N GLU A 255 10.02 14.63 -11.00
CA GLU A 255 11.22 15.04 -10.23
C GLU A 255 11.49 14.13 -9.03
N PHE A 256 10.51 13.33 -8.59
CA PHE A 256 10.64 12.46 -7.42
C PHE A 256 11.66 11.33 -7.63
N LYS A 257 11.84 10.89 -8.88
CA LYS A 257 12.82 9.84 -9.24
C LYS A 257 14.26 10.22 -8.85
N ASP A 258 14.59 11.52 -8.87
CA ASP A 258 15.95 12.01 -8.62
C ASP A 258 16.30 11.89 -7.12
N LYS A 259 15.28 11.93 -6.24
CA LYS A 259 15.43 11.67 -4.80
C LYS A 259 15.61 10.19 -4.49
N LEU A 260 15.01 9.30 -5.28
CA LEU A 260 14.99 7.85 -5.05
C LEU A 260 16.24 7.12 -5.55
N ASN A 261 17.07 7.79 -6.38
CA ASN A 261 18.26 7.21 -7.00
C ASN A 261 17.98 5.85 -7.67
N LEU A 262 16.85 5.74 -8.39
CA LEU A 262 16.46 4.50 -9.05
C LEU A 262 17.33 4.24 -10.30
N PRO A 263 17.75 2.99 -10.58
CA PRO A 263 18.50 2.67 -11.78
C PRO A 263 17.71 3.01 -13.05
N LYS A 264 18.39 3.50 -14.09
CA LYS A 264 17.73 3.82 -15.38
C LYS A 264 17.39 2.57 -16.17
N ASN A 265 18.18 1.51 -16.00
CA ASN A 265 18.03 0.26 -16.72
C ASN A 265 17.40 -0.81 -15.84
N ILE A 266 16.42 -1.55 -16.37
CA ILE A 266 15.79 -2.65 -15.63
C ILE A 266 16.79 -3.78 -15.31
N ILE A 267 17.82 -3.96 -16.13
CA ILE A 267 18.89 -4.94 -15.83
C ILE A 267 19.62 -4.56 -14.54
N GLU A 268 19.86 -3.28 -14.29
CA GLU A 268 20.53 -2.82 -13.06
C GLU A 268 19.62 -3.07 -11.85
N VAL A 269 18.30 -2.86 -12.00
CA VAL A 269 17.30 -3.20 -10.98
C VAL A 269 17.34 -4.69 -10.65
N LEU A 270 17.28 -5.55 -11.67
CA LEU A 270 17.32 -7.01 -11.49
C LEU A 270 18.63 -7.47 -10.86
N LYS A 271 19.76 -6.86 -11.27
CA LYS A 271 21.07 -7.14 -10.69
C LYS A 271 21.09 -6.83 -9.19
N GLU A 272 20.61 -5.65 -8.80
CA GLU A 272 20.54 -5.25 -7.39
C GLU A 272 19.69 -6.21 -6.55
N ILE A 273 18.52 -6.60 -7.05
CA ILE A 273 17.65 -7.58 -6.39
C ILE A 273 18.35 -8.93 -6.26
N ASN A 274 18.94 -9.44 -7.34
CA ASN A 274 19.61 -10.75 -7.36
C ASN A 274 20.84 -10.78 -6.44
N ASP A 275 21.67 -9.75 -6.47
CA ASP A 275 22.87 -9.65 -5.63
C ASP A 275 22.46 -9.64 -4.14
N TRP A 276 21.41 -8.90 -3.79
CA TRP A 276 20.90 -8.89 -2.42
C TRP A 276 20.32 -10.24 -1.97
N ILE A 277 19.49 -10.88 -2.81
CA ILE A 277 18.89 -12.19 -2.50
C ILE A 277 19.98 -13.25 -2.34
N LYS A 278 21.01 -13.23 -3.19
CA LYS A 278 22.13 -14.17 -3.11
C LYS A 278 22.85 -14.09 -1.76
N ILE A 279 23.08 -12.88 -1.25
CA ILE A 279 23.80 -12.64 0.01
C ILE A 279 22.92 -12.96 1.23
N ASN A 280 21.64 -12.60 1.20
CA ASN A 280 20.81 -12.61 2.41
C ASN A 280 19.86 -13.81 2.50
N ILE A 281 19.42 -14.37 1.37
CA ILE A 281 18.40 -15.42 1.33
C ILE A 281 19.02 -16.80 1.08
N ILE A 282 19.94 -16.90 0.13
CA ILE A 282 20.52 -18.19 -0.31
C ILE A 282 21.71 -18.62 0.56
N GLN A 283 22.62 -17.70 0.87
CA GLN A 283 23.73 -17.96 1.81
C GLN A 283 23.23 -18.01 3.25
#